data_AF-A0AAJ8BAS8-F1
#
_entry.id   AF-A0AAJ8BAS8-F1
#
_cell.length_a   1.000
_cell.length_b   1.000
_cell.length_c   1.000
_cell.angle_alpha   90.00
_cell.angle_beta   90.00
_cell.angle_gamma   90.00
#
_symmetry.space_group_name_H-M   'P 1'
#
loop_
_entity.id
_entity.type
_entity.pdbx_description
1 polymer ?
#
loop_
_entity_poly.entity_id
_entity_poly.type
_entity_poly.pdbx_seq_one_letter_code
_entity_poly.pdbx_strand_id
1 'polypeptide(L)'
;MEATGISLLADTMKTIYKLNKMVQNNKKQCSKIGTRLEALENLVLSIQKEVSNQLPADTNEALQKLKETLTSADELIEEYDEAHKLKKIFKSCDYESKFKDLDKSLMEDFMTLSATLLAYLKKMQREQEKMQREQEKMQREQEKMQREQEKMQTELEKMQKKSDCIIL
;
A
#
# COMPACT_ATOMS: atom_id res chain seq x y z
N MET A 1 20.17 -4.92 7.90
CA MET A 1 18.91 -4.92 8.67
C MET A 1 17.86 -4.29 7.78
N GLU A 2 17.01 -5.10 7.16
CA GLU A 2 15.86 -4.59 6.41
C GLU A 2 14.94 -3.87 7.39
N ALA A 3 14.78 -2.56 7.22
CA ALA A 3 13.66 -1.87 7.83
C ALA A 3 12.40 -2.53 7.26
N THR A 4 11.64 -3.22 8.10
CA THR A 4 10.34 -3.76 7.71
C THR A 4 9.54 -2.61 7.09
N GLY A 5 8.91 -2.81 5.93
CA GLY A 5 8.19 -1.72 5.23
C GLY A 5 7.21 -0.96 6.14
N ILE A 6 6.71 -1.61 7.19
CA ILE A 6 5.90 -1.02 8.27
C ILE A 6 6.66 0.04 9.10
N SER A 7 7.92 -0.20 9.48
CA SER A 7 8.72 0.81 10.19
C SER A 7 9.04 2.00 9.30
N LEU A 8 9.28 1.74 8.00
CA LEU A 8 9.50 2.79 7.02
C LEU A 8 8.23 3.67 6.84
N LEU A 9 7.04 3.05 6.75
CA LEU A 9 5.76 3.76 6.72
C LEU A 9 5.56 4.64 7.96
N ALA A 10 5.83 4.09 9.15
CA ALA A 10 5.66 4.82 10.41
C ALA A 10 6.60 6.02 10.51
N ASP A 11 7.85 5.89 10.04
CA ASP A 11 8.79 7.01 9.98
C ASP A 11 8.36 8.07 8.97
N THR A 12 7.98 7.66 7.76
CA THR A 12 7.47 8.57 6.72
C THR A 12 6.26 9.36 7.23
N MET A 13 5.34 8.70 7.95
CA MET A 13 4.17 9.33 8.55
C MET A 13 4.55 10.41 9.58
N LYS A 14 5.54 10.14 10.44
CA LYS A 14 6.03 11.13 11.41
C LYS A 14 6.60 12.37 10.72
N THR A 15 7.38 12.16 9.64
CA THR A 15 7.96 13.27 8.87
C THR A 15 6.86 14.09 8.18
N ILE A 16 5.87 13.45 7.57
CA ILE A 16 4.71 14.14 6.97
C ILE A 16 3.98 14.98 8.02
N TYR A 17 3.69 14.43 9.20
CA TYR A 17 3.00 15.16 10.26
C TYR A 17 3.81 16.39 10.75
N LYS A 18 5.13 16.22 10.95
CA LYS A 18 6.03 17.33 11.33
C LYS A 18 5.98 18.45 10.29
N LEU A 19 6.13 18.09 9.01
CA LEU A 19 6.08 19.02 7.88
C LEU A 19 4.74 19.74 7.77
N ASN A 20 3.64 19.02 7.89
CA ASN A 20 2.30 19.60 7.78
C ASN A 20 2.09 20.69 8.84
N LYS A 21 2.55 20.44 10.07
CA LYS A 21 2.50 21.43 11.16
C LYS A 21 3.35 22.68 10.88
N MET A 22 4.53 22.52 10.28
CA MET A 22 5.39 23.66 9.93
C MET A 22 4.85 24.47 8.76
N VAL A 23 4.33 23.80 7.72
CA VAL A 23 3.69 24.44 6.56
C VAL A 23 2.45 25.24 6.97
N GLN A 24 1.63 24.73 7.91
CA GLN A 24 0.47 25.45 8.42
C GLN A 24 0.83 26.76 9.17
N ASN A 25 2.04 26.88 9.69
CA ASN A 25 2.53 28.11 10.31
C ASN A 25 2.97 29.15 9.24
N ASN A 26 3.29 28.72 8.01
CA ASN A 26 3.88 29.50 6.92
C ASN A 26 2.90 29.72 5.72
N LYS A 27 1.63 30.00 6.03
CA LYS A 27 0.42 29.94 5.15
C LYS A 27 0.48 30.55 3.74
N LYS A 28 1.33 31.53 3.44
CA LYS A 28 1.27 32.26 2.14
C LYS A 28 2.04 31.60 1.00
N GLN A 29 3.12 30.84 1.27
CA GLN A 29 3.95 30.23 0.21
C GLN A 29 3.82 28.70 0.11
N CYS A 30 3.37 28.02 1.16
CA CYS A 30 3.37 26.55 1.23
C CYS A 30 1.98 25.89 1.15
N SER A 31 0.91 26.62 0.77
CA SER A 31 -0.45 26.08 0.81
C SER A 31 -0.65 24.83 -0.05
N LYS A 32 -0.05 24.79 -1.25
CA LYS A 32 -0.10 23.63 -2.15
C LYS A 32 0.62 22.40 -1.59
N ILE A 33 1.77 22.64 -0.94
CA ILE A 33 2.55 21.60 -0.28
C ILE A 33 1.73 20.98 0.86
N GLY A 34 1.04 21.80 1.66
CA GLY A 34 0.17 21.33 2.73
C GLY A 34 -0.95 20.39 2.24
N THR A 35 -1.67 20.76 1.18
CA THR A 35 -2.71 19.89 0.61
C THR A 35 -2.14 18.56 0.09
N ARG A 36 -0.91 18.57 -0.46
CA ARG A 36 -0.26 17.33 -0.91
C ARG A 36 0.20 16.46 0.24
N LEU A 37 0.69 17.07 1.32
CA LEU A 37 1.06 16.37 2.55
C LEU A 37 -0.16 15.72 3.21
N GLU A 38 -1.32 16.38 3.22
CA GLU A 38 -2.58 15.77 3.68
C GLU A 38 -3.00 14.57 2.81
N ALA A 39 -2.86 14.67 1.48
CA ALA A 39 -3.15 13.55 0.58
C ALA A 39 -2.19 12.37 0.81
N LEU A 40 -0.90 12.66 1.00
CA LEU A 40 0.15 11.69 1.34
C LEU A 40 -0.13 11.00 2.68
N GLU A 41 -0.52 11.77 3.70
CA GLU A 41 -0.89 11.27 5.03
C GLU A 41 -2.01 10.23 4.93
N ASN A 42 -3.09 10.56 4.21
CA ASN A 42 -4.22 9.65 4.00
C ASN A 42 -3.82 8.37 3.27
N LEU A 43 -2.93 8.46 2.28
CA LEU A 43 -2.43 7.30 1.54
C LEU A 43 -1.60 6.39 2.45
N VAL A 44 -0.63 6.95 3.19
CA VAL A 44 0.24 6.18 4.09
C VAL A 44 -0.57 5.48 5.18
N LEU A 45 -1.57 6.15 5.76
CA LEU A 45 -2.49 5.55 6.73
C LEU A 45 -3.31 4.39 6.13
N SER A 46 -3.79 4.57 4.90
CA SER A 46 -4.56 3.53 4.21
C SER A 46 -3.71 2.28 3.95
N ILE A 47 -2.46 2.48 3.50
CA ILE A 47 -1.49 1.41 3.30
C ILE A 47 -1.20 0.70 4.63
N GLN A 48 -0.94 1.46 5.70
CA GLN A 48 -0.61 0.90 7.01
C GLN A 48 -1.76 0.07 7.60
N LYS A 49 -3.01 0.44 7.33
CA LYS A 49 -4.19 -0.28 7.80
C LYS A 49 -4.43 -1.59 7.03
N GLU A 50 -4.22 -1.59 5.72
CA GLU A 50 -4.56 -2.74 4.87
C GLU A 50 -3.40 -3.70 4.60
N VAL A 51 -2.15 -3.22 4.63
CA VAL A 51 -0.96 -4.05 4.37
C VAL A 51 -0.37 -4.57 5.69
N SER A 52 -0.75 -5.78 6.08
CA SER A 52 -0.32 -6.37 7.37
C SER A 52 1.01 -7.12 7.34
N ASN A 53 1.49 -7.61 6.18
CA ASN A 53 2.49 -8.68 6.19
C ASN A 53 3.82 -8.36 5.48
N GLN A 54 3.84 -7.50 4.46
CA GLN A 54 5.04 -6.92 3.82
C GLN A 54 4.65 -6.06 2.62
N LEU A 55 5.38 -4.97 2.39
CA LEU A 55 5.29 -4.19 1.16
C LEU A 55 6.22 -4.80 0.09
N PRO A 56 5.83 -4.78 -1.19
CA PRO A 56 6.71 -5.22 -2.27
C PRO A 56 7.93 -4.30 -2.37
N ALA A 57 9.05 -4.86 -2.85
CA ALA A 57 10.34 -4.16 -2.92
C ALA A 57 10.25 -2.81 -3.64
N ASP A 58 9.58 -2.76 -4.80
CA ASP A 58 9.40 -1.54 -5.59
C ASP A 58 8.63 -0.44 -4.82
N THR A 59 7.65 -0.84 -3.99
CA THR A 59 6.91 0.10 -3.14
C THR A 59 7.75 0.56 -1.95
N ASN A 60 8.61 -0.30 -1.37
CA ASN A 60 9.57 0.12 -0.35
C ASN A 60 10.59 1.11 -0.91
N GLU A 61 11.09 0.89 -2.13
CA GLU A 61 12.00 1.82 -2.80
C GLU A 61 11.33 3.17 -3.06
N ALA A 62 10.09 3.17 -3.58
CA ALA A 62 9.33 4.39 -3.79
C ALA A 62 9.05 5.14 -2.47
N LEU A 63 8.74 4.39 -1.40
CA LEU A 63 8.50 4.95 -0.07
C LEU A 63 9.78 5.53 0.55
N GLN A 64 10.94 4.92 0.30
CA GLN A 64 12.24 5.41 0.74
C GLN A 64 12.61 6.72 0.02
N LYS A 65 12.43 6.79 -1.30
CA LYS A 65 12.64 8.04 -2.07
C LYS A 65 11.74 9.17 -1.58
N LEU A 66 10.46 8.86 -1.34
CA LEU A 66 9.54 9.82 -0.75
C LEU A 66 10.02 10.31 0.63
N LYS A 67 10.51 9.41 1.50
CA LYS A 67 11.07 9.77 2.81
C LYS A 67 12.26 10.71 2.68
N GLU A 68 13.16 10.47 1.73
CA GLU A 68 14.31 11.33 1.46
C GLU A 68 13.85 12.72 1.02
N THR A 69 12.90 12.81 0.07
CA THR A 69 12.30 14.09 -0.36
C THR A 69 11.61 14.84 0.78
N LEU A 70 10.88 14.13 1.64
CA LEU A 70 10.27 14.72 2.85
C LEU A 70 11.34 15.21 3.85
N THR A 71 12.46 14.50 3.96
CA THR A 71 13.58 14.94 4.82
C THR A 71 14.22 16.21 4.27
N SER A 72 14.44 16.28 2.95
CA SER A 72 14.92 17.53 2.32
C SER A 72 13.91 18.67 2.42
N ALA A 73 12.60 18.37 2.42
CA ALA A 73 11.55 19.35 2.66
C ALA A 73 11.66 19.99 4.06
N ASP A 74 11.97 19.15 5.05
CA ASP A 74 12.09 19.52 6.47
C ASP A 74 13.25 20.49 6.66
N GLU A 75 14.42 20.11 6.13
CA GLU A 75 15.63 20.95 6.15
C GLU A 75 15.42 22.29 5.44
N LEU A 76 14.77 22.30 4.27
CA LEU A 76 14.52 23.55 3.53
C LEU A 76 13.58 24.50 4.29
N ILE A 77 12.54 23.96 4.93
CA ILE A 77 11.59 24.74 5.72
C ILE A 77 12.29 25.27 6.98
N GLU A 78 13.09 24.47 7.67
CA GLU A 78 13.88 24.93 8.82
C GLU A 78 14.88 26.03 8.43
N GLU A 79 15.62 25.87 7.33
CA GLU A 79 16.55 26.88 6.80
C GLU A 79 15.82 28.20 6.52
N TYR A 80 14.65 28.14 5.86
CA TYR A 80 13.81 29.30 5.57
C TYR A 80 13.30 30.00 6.84
N ASP A 81 12.89 29.23 7.86
CA ASP A 81 12.36 29.76 9.11
C ASP A 81 13.44 30.49 9.92
N GLU A 82 14.66 29.93 9.99
CA GLU A 82 15.84 30.56 10.60
C GLU A 82 16.27 31.83 9.86
N ALA A 83 16.35 31.74 8.54
CA ALA A 83 16.58 32.85 7.63
C ALA A 83 15.61 34.02 7.91
N HIS A 84 14.31 33.72 7.94
CA HIS A 84 13.26 34.71 8.18
C HIS A 84 13.36 35.33 9.58
N LYS A 85 13.68 34.54 10.62
CA LYS A 85 13.90 35.04 11.99
C LYS A 85 15.08 36.01 12.07
N LEU A 86 16.15 35.76 11.32
CA LEU A 86 17.33 36.60 11.30
C LEU A 86 17.18 37.91 10.49
N LYS A 87 16.02 38.16 9.84
CA LYS A 87 15.76 39.33 8.97
C LYS A 87 16.90 39.63 7.98
N LYS A 88 17.67 38.61 7.58
CA LYS A 88 18.71 38.74 6.55
C LYS A 88 18.04 39.26 5.27
N ILE A 89 18.71 40.14 4.53
CA ILE A 89 18.18 40.70 3.28
C ILE A 89 18.13 39.57 2.25
N PHE A 90 17.00 38.86 2.17
CA PHE A 90 16.86 37.69 1.31
C PHE A 90 16.52 38.07 -0.12
N LYS A 91 17.28 37.51 -1.07
CA LYS A 91 16.80 37.38 -2.46
C LYS A 91 15.64 36.38 -2.43
N SER A 92 14.41 36.90 -2.37
CA SER A 92 13.16 36.11 -2.40
C SER A 92 13.10 35.12 -3.59
N CYS A 93 13.84 35.38 -4.67
CA CYS A 93 13.97 34.49 -5.82
C CYS A 93 14.57 33.11 -5.50
N ASP A 94 15.42 32.98 -4.49
CA ASP A 94 16.22 31.76 -4.29
C ASP A 94 15.43 30.65 -3.57
N TYR A 95 14.42 31.01 -2.77
CA TYR A 95 13.55 30.06 -2.08
C TYR A 95 12.32 29.70 -2.90
N GLU A 96 11.82 30.63 -3.74
CA GLU A 96 10.67 30.35 -4.59
C GLU A 96 10.97 29.22 -5.60
N SER A 97 12.18 29.18 -6.17
CA SER A 97 12.61 28.07 -7.02
C SER A 97 12.76 26.76 -6.22
N LYS A 98 13.45 26.78 -5.07
CA LYS A 98 13.60 25.61 -4.20
C LYS A 98 12.26 25.01 -3.77
N PHE A 99 11.28 25.84 -3.41
CA PHE A 99 9.93 25.36 -3.05
C PHE A 99 9.17 24.81 -4.27
N LYS A 100 9.35 25.36 -5.46
CA LYS A 100 8.76 24.79 -6.70
C LYS A 100 9.38 23.44 -7.04
N ASP A 101 10.70 23.33 -6.91
CA ASP A 101 11.42 22.08 -7.14
C ASP A 101 10.99 21.02 -6.12
N LEU A 102 10.87 21.39 -4.84
CA LEU A 102 10.34 20.53 -3.80
C LEU A 102 8.90 20.08 -4.08
N ASP A 103 8.02 21.01 -4.45
CA ASP A 103 6.62 20.72 -4.78
C ASP A 103 6.53 19.70 -5.94
N LYS A 104 7.41 19.84 -6.94
CA LYS A 104 7.54 18.91 -8.06
C LYS A 104 8.06 17.54 -7.61
N SER A 105 9.16 17.48 -6.87
CA SER A 105 9.73 16.22 -6.37
C SER A 105 8.74 15.45 -5.49
N LEU A 106 8.05 16.14 -4.57
CA LEU A 106 6.98 15.53 -3.75
C LEU A 106 5.87 14.93 -4.62
N MET A 107 5.50 15.60 -5.70
CA MET A 107 4.49 15.10 -6.62
C MET A 107 4.98 13.89 -7.43
N GLU A 108 6.22 13.91 -7.93
CA GLU A 108 6.83 12.80 -8.66
C GLU A 108 6.93 11.54 -7.80
N ASP A 109 7.38 11.68 -6.56
CA ASP A 109 7.49 10.56 -5.61
C ASP A 109 6.11 10.04 -5.19
N PHE A 110 5.14 10.92 -4.94
CA PHE A 110 3.76 10.53 -4.65
C PHE A 110 3.14 9.71 -5.79
N MET A 111 3.31 10.18 -7.02
CA MET A 111 2.79 9.48 -8.21
C MET A 111 3.48 8.13 -8.40
N THR A 112 4.79 8.05 -8.17
CA THR A 112 5.56 6.81 -8.23
C THR A 112 5.09 5.81 -7.17
N LEU A 113 4.92 6.25 -5.91
CA LEU A 113 4.38 5.41 -4.84
C LEU A 113 2.97 4.91 -5.18
N SER A 114 2.10 5.80 -5.65
CA SER A 114 0.73 5.43 -6.02
C SER A 114 0.68 4.41 -7.17
N ALA A 115 1.54 4.58 -8.18
CA ALA A 115 1.61 3.68 -9.34
C ALA A 115 2.12 2.29 -8.95
N THR A 116 3.19 2.21 -8.15
CA THR A 116 3.74 0.92 -7.69
C THR A 116 2.75 0.17 -6.82
N LEU A 117 2.07 0.86 -5.90
CA LEU A 117 1.02 0.27 -5.06
C LEU A 117 -0.15 -0.25 -5.91
N LEU A 118 -0.62 0.52 -6.89
CA LEU A 118 -1.70 0.11 -7.77
C LEU A 118 -1.33 -1.13 -8.59
N ALA A 119 -0.09 -1.20 -9.09
CA ALA A 119 0.41 -2.36 -9.82
C ALA A 119 0.44 -3.60 -8.92
N TYR A 120 0.88 -3.45 -7.67
CA TYR A 120 0.88 -4.52 -6.67
C TYR A 120 -0.54 -5.02 -6.36
N LEU A 121 -1.48 -4.13 -6.07
CA LEU A 121 -2.87 -4.49 -5.79
C LEU A 121 -3.52 -5.23 -6.97
N LYS A 122 -3.29 -4.77 -8.21
CA LYS A 122 -3.76 -5.45 -9.42
C LYS A 122 -3.18 -6.84 -9.59
N LYS A 123 -1.91 -7.04 -9.22
CA LYS A 123 -1.26 -8.36 -9.24
C LYS A 123 -1.92 -9.29 -8.24
N MET A 124 -2.08 -8.86 -6.99
CA MET A 124 -2.72 -9.63 -5.93
C MET A 124 -4.16 -10.01 -6.29
N GLN A 125 -4.93 -9.09 -6.86
CA GLN A 125 -6.30 -9.36 -7.30
C GLN A 125 -6.34 -10.47 -8.37
N ARG A 126 -5.44 -10.43 -9.35
CA ARG A 126 -5.35 -11.48 -10.39
C ARG A 126 -4.97 -12.84 -9.81
N GLU A 127 -4.08 -12.86 -8.81
CA GLU A 127 -3.68 -14.10 -8.13
C GLU A 127 -4.84 -14.68 -7.31
N GLN A 128 -5.59 -13.83 -6.62
CA GLN A 128 -6.80 -14.23 -5.89
C GLN A 128 -7.88 -14.80 -6.83
N GLU A 129 -8.12 -14.16 -7.99
CA GLU A 129 -9.06 -14.67 -8.99
C GLU A 129 -8.64 -16.04 -9.54
N LYS A 130 -7.33 -16.27 -9.74
CA LYS A 130 -6.82 -17.58 -10.16
C LYS A 130 -7.07 -18.63 -9.08
N MET A 131 -6.75 -18.32 -7.83
CA MET A 131 -6.95 -19.21 -6.69
C MET A 131 -8.43 -19.59 -6.53
N GLN A 132 -9.34 -18.61 -6.66
CA GLN A 132 -10.78 -18.88 -6.63
C GLN A 132 -11.21 -19.84 -7.75
N ARG A 133 -10.74 -19.64 -8.99
CA ARG A 133 -11.05 -20.55 -10.10
C ARG A 133 -10.51 -21.97 -9.87
N GLU A 134 -9.33 -22.10 -9.27
CA GLU A 134 -8.76 -23.40 -8.92
C GLU A 134 -9.55 -24.08 -7.80
N GLN A 135 -9.98 -23.33 -6.79
CA GLN A 135 -10.82 -23.82 -5.71
C GLN A 135 -12.19 -24.28 -6.23
N GLU A 136 -12.82 -23.53 -7.14
CA GLU A 136 -14.07 -23.93 -7.79
C GLU A 136 -13.91 -25.23 -8.60
N LYS A 137 -12.78 -25.40 -9.30
CA LYS A 137 -12.50 -26.65 -10.04
C LYS A 137 -12.35 -27.82 -9.08
N MET A 138 -11.57 -27.66 -8.02
CA MET A 138 -11.36 -28.69 -7.00
C MET A 138 -12.68 -29.06 -6.32
N GLN A 139 -13.54 -28.08 -6.03
CA GLN A 139 -14.87 -28.33 -5.47
C GLN A 139 -15.76 -29.14 -6.42
N ARG A 140 -15.76 -28.81 -7.72
CA ARG A 140 -16.51 -29.60 -8.73
C ARG A 140 -15.99 -31.02 -8.86
N GLU A 141 -14.67 -31.22 -8.74
CA GLU A 141 -14.06 -32.56 -8.78
C GLU A 141 -14.42 -33.38 -7.53
N GLN A 142 -14.38 -32.75 -6.35
CA GLN A 142 -14.85 -33.38 -5.11
C GLN A 142 -16.33 -33.78 -5.20
N GLU A 143 -17.20 -32.90 -5.70
CA GLU A 143 -18.62 -33.22 -5.89
C GLU A 143 -18.84 -34.40 -6.84
N LYS A 144 -18.05 -34.51 -7.91
CA LYS A 144 -18.11 -35.67 -8.82
C LYS A 144 -17.70 -36.96 -8.12
N MET A 145 -16.58 -36.93 -7.41
CA MET A 145 -16.08 -38.08 -6.66
C MET A 145 -17.07 -38.54 -5.59
N GLN A 146 -17.70 -37.59 -4.89
CA GLN A 146 -18.73 -37.88 -3.89
C GLN A 146 -19.95 -38.56 -4.51
N ARG A 147 -20.44 -38.07 -5.67
CA ARG A 147 -21.54 -38.72 -6.40
C ARG A 147 -21.17 -40.12 -6.87
N GLU A 148 -19.93 -40.36 -7.26
CA GLU A 148 -19.47 -41.70 -7.66
C GLU A 148 -19.39 -42.65 -6.47
N GLN A 149 -18.91 -42.18 -5.32
CA GLN A 149 -18.94 -42.95 -4.07
C GLN A 149 -20.36 -43.32 -3.65
N GLU A 150 -21.30 -42.37 -3.67
CA GLU A 150 -22.71 -42.61 -3.35
C GLU A 150 -23.35 -43.67 -4.27
N LYS A 151 -23.04 -43.62 -5.58
CA LYS A 151 -23.50 -44.64 -6.54
C LYS A 151 -22.95 -46.02 -6.22
N MET A 152 -21.65 -46.13 -5.94
CA MET A 152 -21.04 -47.42 -5.56
C MET A 152 -21.63 -47.98 -4.27
N GLN A 153 -21.84 -47.13 -3.26
CA GLN A 153 -22.45 -47.52 -2.00
C GLN A 153 -23.87 -48.04 -2.19
N THR A 154 -24.66 -47.35 -3.01
CA THR A 154 -26.03 -47.76 -3.37
C THR A 154 -26.06 -49.13 -4.07
N GLU A 155 -25.13 -49.38 -5.00
CA GLU A 155 -25.05 -50.68 -5.68
C GLU A 155 -24.61 -51.81 -4.74
N LEU A 156 -23.67 -51.54 -3.82
CA LEU A 156 -23.25 -52.51 -2.80
C LEU A 156 -24.44 -52.92 -1.90
N GLU A 157 -25.23 -51.95 -1.44
CA GLU A 157 -26.43 -52.21 -0.63
C GLU A 157 -27.47 -53.05 -1.38
N LYS A 158 -27.67 -52.80 -2.68
CA LYS A 158 -28.55 -53.62 -3.52
C LYS A 158 -28.06 -55.06 -3.62
N MET A 159 -26.74 -55.27 -3.76
CA MET A 159 -26.17 -56.62 -3.81
C MET A 159 -26.29 -57.36 -2.48
N GLN A 160 -26.06 -56.69 -1.35
CA GLN A 160 -26.25 -57.27 -0.02
C GLN A 160 -27.69 -57.72 0.20
N LYS A 161 -28.67 -56.86 -0.08
CA LYS A 161 -30.10 -57.22 0.03
C LYS A 161 -30.50 -58.41 -0.84
N LYS A 162 -29.93 -58.51 -2.05
CA LYS A 162 -30.16 -59.67 -2.93
C LYS A 162 -29.54 -60.94 -2.36
N SER A 163 -28.33 -60.85 -1.82
CA SER A 163 -27.66 -61.98 -1.17
C SER A 163 -28.47 -62.49 0.04
N ASP A 164 -28.95 -61.59 0.88
CA ASP A 164 -29.73 -61.94 2.08
C ASP A 164 -31.07 -62.63 1.71
N CYS A 165 -31.67 -62.25 0.58
CA CYS A 165 -32.91 -62.86 0.07
C CYS A 165 -32.70 -64.28 -0.50
N ILE A 166 -31.47 -64.65 -0.86
CA ILE A 166 -31.14 -65.98 -1.40
C ILE A 166 -30.86 -66.99 -0.27
N ILE A 167 -30.46 -66.51 0.91
CA ILE A 167 -30.01 -67.34 2.04
C ILE A 167 -31.17 -67.67 3.02
N LEU A 168 -32.34 -67.04 2.86
CA LEU A 168 -33.58 -67.29 3.62
C LEU A 168 -34.54 -68.23 2.88
#